data_AF-A0AAE3JQM1-F1
#
_entry.id   AF-A0AAE3JQM1-F1
#
_cell.length_a   1.000
_cell.length_b   1.000
_cell.length_c   1.000
_cell.angle_alpha   90.00
_cell.angle_beta   90.00
_cell.angle_gamma   90.00
#
_symmetry.space_group_name_H-M   'P 1'
#
loop_
_entity.id
_entity.type
_entity.pdbx_description
1 polymer ?
#
loop_
_entity_poly.entity_id
_entity_poly.type
_entity_poly.pdbx_seq_one_letter_code
_entity_poly.pdbx_strand_id
1 'polypeptide(L)'
;MHLDKGVNINRSDITATITLDNLDTSKFNSAVSNIKSELNRNIPRINSEIEPWNKGLSQLITKLIENRKGVVSEKMDFMKAIGLNVNPHSDSFVASKPIVRKNIPKPVSETSKRKDITPYLKEQVYNDIKEIIYNVGKSIERKQSLYKEKHEEDLRDVFLLFLETRYDSTTGVGEAFNKKGKTDILLKYANDGTNLFVAECKFWKGKKSLLSAIDQLLGYLTHRDSKTALMMFVNQNEITSVMETAKKEIKKHANFKRFVNESYESSFSYEFTLPEDSKKVIQIELMFFHFPK
;
A
#
# COMPACT_ATOMS: atom_id res chain seq x y z
N MET A 1 22.39 -35.91 29.43
CA MET A 1 22.50 -37.37 29.24
C MET A 1 23.98 -37.69 29.12
N HIS A 2 24.60 -38.12 30.21
CA HIS A 2 25.97 -38.65 30.13
C HIS A 2 25.88 -40.04 29.51
N LEU A 3 26.39 -40.19 28.31
CA LEU A 3 26.63 -41.49 27.71
C LEU A 3 28.00 -41.96 28.17
N ASP A 4 28.10 -43.20 28.62
CA ASP A 4 29.38 -43.82 28.91
C ASP A 4 30.24 -43.87 27.63
N LYS A 5 31.56 -43.72 27.81
CA LYS A 5 32.52 -43.75 26.71
C LYS A 5 32.34 -45.04 25.89
N GLY A 6 32.08 -44.91 24.59
CA GLY A 6 31.95 -46.03 23.67
C GLY A 6 30.53 -46.56 23.44
N VAL A 7 29.51 -45.86 23.93
CA VAL A 7 28.08 -46.14 23.64
C VAL A 7 27.55 -45.19 22.58
N ASN A 8 27.02 -45.74 21.49
CA ASN A 8 26.32 -45.02 20.42
C ASN A 8 24.86 -45.48 20.35
N ILE A 9 23.94 -44.52 20.35
CA ILE A 9 22.49 -44.77 20.22
C ILE A 9 22.04 -44.25 18.87
N ASN A 10 21.60 -45.17 18.01
CA ASN A 10 21.02 -44.88 16.71
C ASN A 10 19.49 -44.98 16.78
N ARG A 11 18.80 -44.67 15.67
CA ARG A 11 17.34 -44.76 15.60
C ARG A 11 16.79 -46.18 15.80
N SER A 12 17.55 -47.20 15.41
CA SER A 12 17.11 -48.60 15.37
C SER A 12 17.89 -49.54 16.29
N ASP A 13 19.04 -49.10 16.79
CA ASP A 13 20.05 -49.96 17.39
C ASP A 13 20.91 -49.20 18.41
N ILE A 14 21.44 -49.94 19.38
CA ILE A 14 22.36 -49.43 20.39
C ILE A 14 23.65 -50.23 20.26
N THR A 15 24.75 -49.53 20.04
CA THR A 15 26.08 -50.12 19.94
C THR A 15 26.89 -49.74 21.17
N ALA A 16 27.53 -50.72 21.82
CA ALA A 16 28.39 -50.49 22.97
C ALA A 16 29.73 -51.21 22.77
N THR A 17 30.82 -50.56 23.15
CA THR A 17 32.17 -51.13 23.07
C THR A 17 32.58 -51.67 24.43
N ILE A 18 32.93 -52.96 24.51
CA ILE A 18 33.49 -53.58 25.72
C ILE A 18 35.00 -53.71 25.51
N THR A 19 35.77 -53.06 26.39
CA THR A 19 37.24 -53.21 26.42
C THR A 19 37.61 -54.15 27.55
N LEU A 20 38.46 -55.14 27.29
CA LEU A 20 38.94 -56.11 28.27
C LEU A 20 40.46 -56.05 28.33
N ASP A 21 41.01 -56.04 29.55
CA ASP A 21 42.47 -56.07 29.77
C ASP A 21 43.07 -57.48 29.61
N ASN A 22 42.22 -58.51 29.63
CA ASN A 22 42.57 -59.91 29.41
C ASN A 22 41.38 -60.71 28.86
N LEU A 23 41.63 -61.88 28.25
CA LEU A 23 40.60 -62.76 27.66
C LEU A 23 39.82 -63.55 28.74
N ASP A 24 39.18 -62.83 29.66
CA ASP A 24 38.38 -63.39 30.75
C ASP A 24 36.89 -63.43 30.36
N THR A 25 36.36 -64.65 30.22
CA THR A 25 34.96 -64.90 29.83
C THR A 25 33.96 -64.45 30.90
N SER A 26 34.32 -64.52 32.18
CA SER A 26 33.45 -64.09 33.29
C SER A 26 33.28 -62.57 33.28
N LYS A 27 34.38 -61.83 33.05
CA LYS A 27 34.35 -60.36 32.93
C LYS A 27 33.55 -59.91 31.71
N PHE A 28 33.73 -60.56 30.55
CA PHE A 28 32.94 -60.26 29.36
C PHE A 28 31.43 -60.46 29.59
N ASN A 29 31.03 -61.62 30.11
CA ASN A 29 29.62 -61.93 30.37
C ASN A 29 29.01 -60.98 31.41
N SER A 30 29.78 -60.61 32.44
CA SER A 30 29.36 -59.62 33.44
C SER A 30 29.14 -58.24 32.81
N ALA A 31 30.06 -57.79 31.95
CA ALA A 31 29.91 -56.51 31.24
C ALA A 31 28.69 -56.49 30.31
N VAL A 32 28.46 -57.56 29.54
CA VAL A 32 27.27 -57.71 28.69
C VAL A 32 25.99 -57.71 29.52
N SER A 33 25.97 -58.43 30.65
CA SER A 33 24.81 -58.49 31.55
C SER A 33 24.49 -57.14 32.16
N ASN A 34 25.52 -56.37 32.54
CA ASN A 34 25.34 -55.02 33.09
C ASN A 34 24.70 -54.09 32.06
N ILE A 35 25.22 -54.06 30.83
CA ILE A 35 24.64 -53.24 29.74
C ILE A 35 23.18 -53.62 29.50
N LYS A 36 22.87 -54.92 29.42
CA LYS A 36 21.48 -55.39 29.24
C LYS A 36 20.58 -54.97 30.41
N SER A 37 21.06 -55.08 31.64
CA SER A 37 20.33 -54.67 32.84
C SER A 37 20.03 -53.18 32.84
N GLU A 38 20.99 -52.35 32.48
CA GLU A 38 20.82 -50.90 32.38
C GLU A 38 19.82 -50.50 31.30
N LEU A 39 19.89 -51.11 30.11
CA LEU A 39 18.93 -50.87 29.04
C LEU A 39 17.52 -51.28 29.45
N ASN A 40 17.35 -52.47 30.03
CA ASN A 40 16.06 -52.97 30.49
C ASN A 40 15.46 -52.11 31.60
N ARG A 41 16.28 -51.50 32.45
CA ARG A 41 15.82 -50.59 33.52
C ARG A 41 15.48 -49.20 32.99
N ASN A 42 16.33 -48.64 32.15
CA ASN A 42 16.27 -47.23 31.79
C ASN A 42 15.31 -46.95 30.63
N ILE A 43 15.19 -47.84 29.64
CA ILE A 43 14.28 -47.65 28.49
C ILE A 43 12.81 -47.51 28.95
N PRO A 44 12.25 -48.42 29.78
CA PRO A 44 10.88 -48.27 30.24
C PRO A 44 10.68 -47.01 31.07
N ARG A 45 11.66 -46.64 31.90
CA ARG A 45 11.61 -45.42 32.72
C ARG A 45 11.55 -44.16 31.85
N ILE A 46 12.45 -44.04 30.87
CA ILE A 46 12.46 -42.91 29.94
C ILE A 46 11.15 -42.86 29.15
N ASN A 47 10.66 -44.01 28.67
CA ASN A 47 9.37 -44.06 27.97
C ASN A 47 8.21 -43.63 28.88
N SER A 48 8.20 -44.05 30.14
CA SER A 48 7.18 -43.66 31.12
C SER A 48 7.25 -42.18 31.51
N GLU A 49 8.45 -41.57 31.46
CA GLU A 49 8.62 -40.14 31.70
C GLU A 49 8.15 -39.33 30.48
N ILE A 50 8.38 -39.82 29.25
CA ILE A 50 8.01 -39.14 28.00
C ILE A 50 6.50 -39.27 27.68
N GLU A 51 5.88 -40.39 28.01
CA GLU A 51 4.48 -40.68 27.65
C GLU A 51 3.49 -39.60 28.14
N PRO A 52 3.53 -39.12 29.40
CA PRO A 52 2.65 -38.05 29.87
C PRO A 52 2.85 -36.74 29.12
N TRP A 53 4.10 -36.38 28.77
CA TRP A 53 4.39 -35.19 27.97
C TRP A 53 3.76 -35.31 26.58
N ASN A 54 3.97 -36.44 25.91
CA ASN A 54 3.40 -36.68 24.58
C ASN A 54 1.87 -36.65 24.59
N LYS A 55 1.23 -37.21 25.63
CA LYS A 55 -0.23 -37.16 25.80
C LYS A 55 -0.74 -35.76 26.15
N GLY A 56 0.01 -35.00 26.95
CA GLY A 56 -0.38 -33.66 27.42
C GLY A 56 -0.16 -32.52 26.42
N LEU A 57 0.75 -32.70 25.44
CA LEU A 57 1.08 -31.67 24.46
C LEU A 57 -0.14 -31.15 23.70
N SER A 58 -1.01 -32.04 23.22
CA SER A 58 -2.20 -31.63 22.49
C SER A 58 -3.12 -30.76 23.34
N GLN A 59 -3.36 -31.14 24.61
CA GLN A 59 -4.21 -30.38 25.51
C GLN A 59 -3.60 -29.02 25.85
N LEU A 60 -2.29 -28.96 26.08
CA LEU A 60 -1.56 -27.73 26.34
C LEU A 60 -1.66 -26.76 25.15
N ILE A 61 -1.42 -27.26 23.93
CA ILE A 61 -1.51 -26.46 22.70
C ILE A 61 -2.93 -25.92 22.53
N THR A 62 -3.95 -26.76 22.67
CA THR A 62 -5.36 -26.34 22.57
C THR A 62 -5.68 -25.24 23.58
N LYS A 63 -5.29 -25.42 24.84
CA LYS A 63 -5.51 -24.43 25.91
C LYS A 63 -4.82 -23.10 25.61
N LEU A 64 -3.59 -23.11 25.10
CA LEU A 64 -2.87 -21.90 24.71
C LEU A 64 -3.55 -21.17 23.54
N ILE A 65 -4.02 -21.92 22.55
CA ILE A 65 -4.76 -21.36 21.40
C ILE A 65 -6.08 -20.73 21.87
N GLU A 66 -6.83 -21.41 22.74
CA GLU A 66 -8.10 -20.91 23.28
C GLU A 66 -7.90 -19.64 24.10
N ASN A 67 -6.91 -19.62 25.00
CA ASN A 67 -6.54 -18.42 25.75
C ASN A 67 -6.19 -17.26 24.81
N ARG A 68 -5.43 -17.53 23.74
CA ARG A 68 -5.06 -16.50 22.76
C ARG A 68 -6.29 -15.97 22.00
N LYS A 69 -7.20 -16.85 21.61
CA LYS A 69 -8.47 -16.47 20.95
C LYS A 69 -9.31 -15.57 21.86
N GLY A 70 -9.42 -15.90 23.16
CA GLY A 70 -10.12 -15.07 24.15
C GLY A 70 -9.59 -13.63 24.21
N VAL A 71 -8.27 -13.48 24.38
CA VAL A 71 -7.61 -12.15 24.40
C VAL A 71 -7.85 -11.36 23.10
N VAL A 72 -7.84 -12.02 21.95
CA VAL A 72 -8.11 -11.36 20.65
C VAL A 72 -9.57 -10.93 20.56
N SER A 73 -10.50 -11.76 21.02
CA SER A 73 -11.93 -11.43 21.05
C SER A 73 -12.20 -10.20 21.91
N GLU A 74 -11.68 -10.16 23.14
CA GLU A 74 -11.83 -9.01 24.04
C GLU A 74 -11.32 -7.70 23.43
N LYS A 75 -10.18 -7.75 22.72
CA LYS A 75 -9.64 -6.61 21.99
C LYS A 75 -10.55 -6.17 20.84
N MET A 76 -11.11 -7.13 20.08
CA MET A 76 -12.06 -6.82 19.01
C MET A 76 -13.34 -6.19 19.55
N ASP A 77 -13.86 -6.69 20.66
CA ASP A 77 -15.06 -6.16 21.30
C ASP A 77 -14.83 -4.75 21.84
N PHE A 78 -13.66 -4.49 22.45
CA PHE A 78 -13.24 -3.15 22.84
C PHE A 78 -13.14 -2.20 21.64
N MET A 79 -12.49 -2.62 20.56
CA MET A 79 -12.34 -1.80 19.34
C MET A 79 -13.70 -1.44 18.72
N LYS A 80 -14.65 -2.38 18.70
CA LYS A 80 -16.04 -2.11 18.29
C LYS A 80 -16.73 -1.10 19.21
N ALA A 81 -16.55 -1.25 20.53
CA ALA A 81 -17.16 -0.35 21.52
C ALA A 81 -16.71 1.11 21.37
N ILE A 82 -15.48 1.35 20.91
CA ILE A 82 -14.95 2.70 20.62
C ILE A 82 -15.18 3.15 19.17
N GLY A 83 -15.99 2.44 18.39
CA GLY A 83 -16.37 2.81 17.03
C GLY A 83 -15.32 2.51 15.96
N LEU A 84 -14.28 1.72 16.26
CA LEU A 84 -13.30 1.27 15.27
C LEU A 84 -13.79 -0.01 14.58
N ASN A 85 -13.92 0.04 13.25
CA ASN A 85 -14.38 -1.09 12.46
C ASN A 85 -13.18 -1.98 12.08
N VAL A 86 -13.01 -3.10 12.78
CA VAL A 86 -11.90 -4.03 12.58
C VAL A 86 -12.33 -5.15 11.64
N ASN A 87 -11.63 -5.30 10.51
CA ASN A 87 -11.90 -6.36 9.55
C ASN A 87 -11.48 -7.75 10.12
N PRO A 88 -12.43 -8.65 10.41
CA PRO A 88 -12.14 -9.94 11.06
C PRO A 88 -11.43 -10.96 10.14
N HIS A 89 -11.34 -10.67 8.83
CA HIS A 89 -10.73 -11.54 7.82
C HIS A 89 -9.37 -11.03 7.33
N SER A 90 -8.70 -10.20 8.13
CA SER A 90 -7.33 -9.76 7.81
C SER A 90 -6.30 -10.82 8.19
N ASP A 91 -6.36 -11.99 7.53
CA ASP A 91 -5.27 -13.00 7.54
C ASP A 91 -4.02 -12.53 6.78
N SER A 92 -4.05 -11.30 6.27
CA SER A 92 -2.87 -10.63 5.75
C SER A 92 -1.98 -10.23 6.92
N PHE A 93 -0.91 -11.01 7.15
CA PHE A 93 0.41 -10.37 7.24
C PHE A 93 0.45 -9.25 6.20
N VAL A 94 1.15 -8.16 6.47
CA VAL A 94 1.52 -7.21 5.40
C VAL A 94 2.54 -7.90 4.46
N ALA A 95 2.22 -9.07 3.93
CA ALA A 95 2.56 -9.40 2.58
C ALA A 95 1.64 -8.51 1.75
N SER A 96 2.23 -7.52 1.10
CA SER A 96 1.60 -6.83 -0.02
C SER A 96 0.83 -7.87 -0.82
N LYS A 97 -0.49 -7.73 -0.92
CA LYS A 97 -1.26 -8.50 -1.92
C LYS A 97 -0.44 -8.42 -3.21
N PRO A 98 -0.23 -9.53 -3.96
CA PRO A 98 0.16 -9.36 -5.34
C PRO A 98 -0.87 -8.38 -5.89
N ILE A 99 -0.40 -7.21 -6.35
CA ILE A 99 -1.29 -6.15 -6.77
C ILE A 99 -2.10 -6.78 -7.90
N VAL A 100 -3.34 -7.16 -7.64
CA VAL A 100 -4.28 -7.53 -8.70
C VAL A 100 -4.70 -6.19 -9.28
N ARG A 101 -3.81 -5.68 -10.13
CA ARG A 101 -3.92 -4.40 -10.83
C ARG A 101 -5.18 -4.46 -11.67
N LYS A 102 -6.08 -3.48 -11.50
CA LYS A 102 -7.28 -3.40 -12.33
C LYS A 102 -6.83 -3.05 -13.74
N ASN A 103 -7.05 -3.96 -14.69
CA ASN A 103 -7.03 -3.61 -16.10
C ASN A 103 -8.12 -2.56 -16.35
N ILE A 104 -7.76 -1.46 -17.01
CA ILE A 104 -8.75 -0.52 -17.53
C ILE A 104 -9.58 -1.29 -18.57
N PRO A 105 -10.92 -1.35 -18.45
CA PRO A 105 -11.74 -2.09 -19.41
C PRO A 105 -11.49 -1.55 -20.81
N LYS A 106 -11.13 -2.43 -21.76
CA LYS A 106 -11.11 -2.06 -23.19
C LYS A 106 -12.52 -1.61 -23.59
N PRO A 107 -12.70 -0.51 -24.35
CA PRO A 107 -14.00 -0.17 -24.92
C PRO A 107 -14.47 -1.32 -25.82
N VAL A 108 -15.73 -1.77 -25.63
CA VAL A 108 -16.35 -2.84 -26.42
C VAL A 108 -16.59 -2.32 -27.84
N SER A 109 -16.15 -3.10 -28.83
CA SER A 109 -16.44 -2.87 -30.23
C SER A 109 -17.88 -3.28 -30.50
N GLU A 110 -18.76 -2.30 -30.70
CA GLU A 110 -19.92 -2.51 -31.56
C GLU A 110 -19.52 -2.06 -32.97
N THR A 111 -19.57 -3.02 -33.88
CA THR A 111 -19.29 -2.88 -35.29
C THR A 111 -20.28 -1.92 -35.95
N SER A 112 -19.93 -0.64 -36.06
CA SER A 112 -20.45 0.23 -37.14
C SER A 112 -19.72 1.58 -37.22
N LYS A 113 -18.98 1.76 -38.34
CA LYS A 113 -18.63 3.02 -39.05
C LYS A 113 -17.87 4.16 -38.32
N ARG A 114 -16.71 4.52 -38.90
CA ARG A 114 -16.02 5.85 -38.94
C ARG A 114 -16.09 6.79 -37.71
N LYS A 115 -14.93 7.02 -37.08
CA LYS A 115 -14.28 8.33 -36.82
C LYS A 115 -13.01 8.05 -36.02
N ASP A 116 -11.92 8.79 -36.27
CA ASP A 116 -10.69 8.73 -35.47
C ASP A 116 -11.02 8.79 -33.97
N ILE A 117 -10.87 7.66 -33.28
CA ILE A 117 -11.16 7.56 -31.85
C ILE A 117 -9.99 8.22 -31.12
N THR A 118 -10.15 9.49 -30.76
CA THR A 118 -9.17 10.15 -29.89
C THR A 118 -9.30 9.55 -28.49
N PRO A 119 -8.21 9.02 -27.91
CA PRO A 119 -8.26 8.44 -26.56
C PRO A 119 -8.59 9.53 -25.55
N TYR A 120 -9.63 9.31 -24.73
CA TYR A 120 -10.04 10.20 -23.65
C TYR A 120 -10.04 9.45 -22.31
N LEU A 121 -9.72 10.16 -21.23
CA LEU A 121 -9.69 9.56 -19.89
C LEU A 121 -11.10 9.19 -19.42
N LYS A 122 -11.35 7.89 -19.25
CA LYS A 122 -12.60 7.38 -18.68
C LYS A 122 -12.84 7.95 -17.29
N GLU A 123 -14.08 8.30 -17.00
CA GLU A 123 -14.50 8.88 -15.71
C GLU A 123 -14.06 8.06 -14.50
N GLN A 124 -14.16 6.73 -14.61
CA GLN A 124 -13.72 5.82 -13.56
C GLN A 124 -12.23 5.93 -13.23
N VAL A 125 -11.37 6.10 -14.25
CA VAL A 125 -9.92 6.23 -14.06
C VAL A 125 -9.59 7.60 -13.47
N TYR A 126 -10.26 8.65 -13.94
CA TYR A 126 -10.11 9.99 -13.37
C TYR A 126 -10.47 10.01 -11.88
N ASN A 127 -11.60 9.38 -11.50
CA ASN A 127 -12.01 9.32 -10.10
C ASN A 127 -11.05 8.48 -9.24
N ASP A 128 -10.47 7.39 -9.76
CA ASP A 128 -9.44 6.62 -9.04
C ASP A 128 -8.15 7.45 -8.85
N ILE A 129 -7.72 8.21 -9.87
CA ILE A 129 -6.59 9.16 -9.75
C ILE A 129 -6.88 10.20 -8.65
N LYS A 130 -8.07 10.81 -8.67
CA LYS A 130 -8.46 11.80 -7.66
C LYS A 130 -8.44 11.22 -6.26
N GLU A 131 -9.00 10.03 -6.08
CA GLU A 131 -9.03 9.32 -4.81
C GLU A 131 -7.61 9.04 -4.29
N ILE A 132 -6.69 8.63 -5.15
CA ILE A 132 -5.28 8.39 -4.78
C ILE A 132 -4.62 9.68 -4.33
N ILE A 133 -4.71 10.75 -5.12
CA ILE A 133 -4.10 12.05 -4.78
C ILE A 133 -4.66 12.54 -3.44
N TYR A 134 -5.98 12.48 -3.25
CA TYR A 134 -6.61 12.88 -2.00
C TYR A 134 -6.11 12.07 -0.80
N ASN A 135 -6.07 10.75 -0.90
CA ASN A 135 -5.64 9.87 0.20
C ASN A 135 -4.14 10.01 0.52
N VAL A 136 -3.30 10.19 -0.50
CA VAL A 136 -1.86 10.44 -0.33
C VAL A 136 -1.64 11.78 0.36
N GLY A 137 -2.31 12.84 -0.11
CA GLY A 137 -2.19 14.17 0.49
C GLY A 137 -2.60 14.17 1.96
N LYS A 138 -3.76 13.60 2.30
CA LYS A 138 -4.20 13.40 3.69
C LYS A 138 -3.21 12.59 4.54
N SER A 139 -2.51 11.64 3.92
CA SER A 139 -1.48 10.84 4.60
C SER A 139 -0.19 11.62 4.86
N ILE A 140 0.13 12.60 4.00
CA ILE A 140 1.26 13.52 4.13
C ILE A 140 0.98 14.56 5.22
N GLU A 141 -0.25 15.12 5.30
CA GLU A 141 -0.65 16.09 6.33
C GLU A 141 -0.36 15.61 7.76
N ARG A 142 -0.49 14.30 8.00
CA ARG A 142 -0.25 13.66 9.30
C ARG A 142 1.23 13.42 9.62
N LYS A 143 2.15 13.69 8.69
CA LYS A 143 3.59 13.40 8.83
C LYS A 143 4.41 14.62 8.45
N GLN A 144 4.66 15.48 9.44
CA GLN A 144 5.40 16.74 9.24
C GLN A 144 6.75 16.54 8.54
N SER A 145 7.45 15.44 8.81
CA SER A 145 8.73 15.12 8.14
C SER A 145 8.64 14.95 6.62
N LEU A 146 7.45 14.71 6.07
CA LEU A 146 7.24 14.54 4.62
C LEU A 146 7.03 15.87 3.87
N TYR A 147 6.68 16.95 4.55
CA TYR A 147 6.41 18.25 3.90
C TYR A 147 7.22 19.42 4.47
N LYS A 148 7.77 19.29 5.67
CA LYS A 148 8.61 20.33 6.27
C LYS A 148 9.88 20.49 5.46
N GLU A 149 10.20 21.74 5.12
CA GLU A 149 11.37 22.11 4.30
C GLU A 149 11.36 21.48 2.90
N LYS A 150 10.20 21.01 2.43
CA LYS A 150 10.03 20.46 1.09
C LYS A 150 9.48 21.50 0.12
N HIS A 151 9.94 21.43 -1.12
CA HIS A 151 9.46 22.23 -2.22
C HIS A 151 8.34 21.48 -2.98
N GLU A 152 7.72 22.16 -3.94
CA GLU A 152 6.65 21.59 -4.77
C GLU A 152 7.11 20.30 -5.47
N GLU A 153 8.36 20.28 -5.93
CA GLU A 153 8.96 19.13 -6.62
C GLU A 153 9.11 17.91 -5.72
N ASP A 154 9.55 18.10 -4.47
CA ASP A 154 9.68 16.99 -3.50
C ASP A 154 8.32 16.35 -3.21
N LEU A 155 7.29 17.18 -3.02
CA LEU A 155 5.93 16.72 -2.72
C LEU A 155 5.32 16.01 -3.93
N ARG A 156 5.49 16.59 -5.13
CA ARG A 156 5.09 15.98 -6.40
C ARG A 156 5.65 14.57 -6.53
N ASP A 157 6.95 14.38 -6.28
CA ASP A 157 7.60 13.09 -6.46
C ASP A 157 7.00 12.00 -5.54
N VAL A 158 6.50 12.38 -4.35
CA VAL A 158 5.73 11.48 -3.48
C VAL A 158 4.40 11.08 -4.13
N PHE A 159 3.64 12.03 -4.68
CA PHE A 159 2.38 11.72 -5.37
C PHE A 159 2.61 10.84 -6.61
N LEU A 160 3.66 11.13 -7.39
CA LEU A 160 4.06 10.34 -8.55
C LEU A 160 4.34 8.89 -8.17
N LEU A 161 5.12 8.64 -7.11
CA LEU A 161 5.40 7.29 -6.62
C LEU A 161 4.11 6.49 -6.39
N PHE A 162 3.11 7.05 -5.72
CA PHE A 162 1.86 6.35 -5.47
C PHE A 162 1.03 6.13 -6.74
N LEU A 163 1.00 7.11 -7.64
CA LEU A 163 0.33 6.96 -8.94
C LEU A 163 1.00 5.86 -9.77
N GLU A 164 2.33 5.80 -9.82
CA GLU A 164 3.10 4.74 -10.51
C GLU A 164 2.89 3.35 -9.90
N THR A 165 2.68 3.23 -8.59
CA THR A 165 2.37 1.91 -7.99
C THR A 165 1.00 1.37 -8.41
N ARG A 166 0.07 2.27 -8.77
CA ARG A 166 -1.29 1.94 -9.16
C ARG A 166 -1.40 1.62 -10.65
N TYR A 167 -0.68 2.36 -11.48
CA TYR A 167 -0.77 2.32 -12.94
C TYR A 167 0.55 1.77 -13.54
N ASP A 168 0.45 0.75 -14.38
CA ASP A 168 1.60 0.00 -14.88
C ASP A 168 2.44 0.83 -15.86
N SER A 169 3.72 1.06 -15.55
CA SER A 169 4.74 1.58 -16.49
C SER A 169 5.60 0.46 -17.10
N THR A 170 5.34 -0.82 -16.79
CA THR A 170 6.29 -1.93 -16.97
C THR A 170 5.94 -3.00 -18.01
N THR A 171 5.10 -2.71 -19.01
CA THR A 171 4.89 -3.65 -20.15
C THR A 171 5.11 -3.01 -21.52
N GLY A 172 6.22 -2.32 -21.76
CA GLY A 172 6.66 -1.97 -23.13
C GLY A 172 5.61 -1.24 -23.99
N VAL A 173 4.63 -0.61 -23.34
CA VAL A 173 3.47 0.08 -23.88
C VAL A 173 3.37 1.29 -22.94
N GLY A 174 4.05 2.38 -23.33
CA GLY A 174 4.45 3.52 -22.49
C GLY A 174 3.36 4.43 -21.90
N GLU A 175 2.46 3.91 -21.07
CA GLU A 175 1.66 4.72 -20.15
C GLU A 175 2.55 5.05 -18.95
N ALA A 176 3.16 6.24 -18.96
CA ALA A 176 4.09 6.65 -17.93
C ALA A 176 3.74 8.05 -17.45
N PHE A 177 3.62 8.19 -16.12
CA PHE A 177 3.72 9.50 -15.50
C PHE A 177 5.12 10.03 -15.76
N ASN A 178 5.22 11.15 -16.46
CA ASN A 178 6.50 11.74 -16.81
C ASN A 178 6.53 13.21 -16.39
N LYS A 179 7.68 13.68 -15.92
CA LYS A 179 8.00 15.11 -15.90
C LYS A 179 8.30 15.53 -17.33
N LYS A 180 7.44 16.32 -17.99
CA LYS A 180 7.77 16.94 -19.28
C LYS A 180 7.67 18.46 -19.18
N GLY A 181 8.82 19.13 -19.14
CA GLY A 181 8.90 20.59 -19.14
C GLY A 181 8.58 21.19 -17.76
N LYS A 182 7.62 22.13 -17.74
CA LYS A 182 7.24 22.94 -16.56
C LYS A 182 6.00 22.42 -15.80
N THR A 183 5.43 21.29 -16.21
CA THR A 183 4.24 20.70 -15.58
C THR A 183 4.64 19.63 -14.58
N ASP A 184 3.94 19.55 -13.44
CA ASP A 184 4.32 18.64 -12.37
C ASP A 184 3.98 17.17 -12.67
N ILE A 185 2.74 16.83 -12.97
CA ILE A 185 2.31 15.42 -13.15
C ILE A 185 1.63 15.27 -14.49
N LEU A 186 2.12 14.36 -15.34
CA LEU A 186 1.55 14.11 -16.67
C LEU A 186 1.43 12.62 -16.96
N LEU A 187 0.21 12.12 -17.08
CA LEU A 187 -0.09 10.77 -17.58
C LEU A 187 -0.29 10.82 -19.09
N LYS A 188 0.40 9.94 -19.83
CA LYS A 188 0.24 9.80 -21.28
C LYS A 188 -0.31 8.43 -21.65
N TYR A 189 -1.03 8.38 -22.76
CA TYR A 189 -1.40 7.15 -23.41
C TYR A 189 -0.19 6.57 -24.16
N ALA A 190 0.08 5.29 -23.93
CA ALA A 190 1.24 4.60 -24.49
C ALA A 190 1.34 4.63 -26.01
N ASN A 191 0.21 4.43 -26.67
CA ASN A 191 0.22 4.07 -28.09
C ASN A 191 0.44 5.27 -28.99
N ASP A 192 0.00 6.46 -28.58
CA ASP A 192 0.06 7.68 -29.40
C ASP A 192 0.65 8.90 -28.68
N GLY A 193 1.03 8.76 -27.39
CA GLY A 193 1.59 9.84 -26.58
C GLY A 193 0.58 10.93 -26.19
N THR A 194 -0.73 10.72 -26.41
CA THR A 194 -1.79 11.67 -26.03
C THR A 194 -1.82 11.82 -24.52
N ASN A 195 -1.94 13.07 -24.05
CA ASN A 195 -2.08 13.36 -22.62
C ASN A 195 -3.45 12.85 -22.13
N LEU A 196 -3.44 12.01 -21.09
CA LEU A 196 -4.65 11.47 -20.47
C LEU A 196 -5.03 12.25 -19.21
N PHE A 197 -4.03 12.71 -18.44
CA PHE A 197 -4.23 13.48 -17.23
C PHE A 197 -3.06 14.43 -17.02
N VAL A 198 -3.37 15.67 -16.64
CA VAL A 198 -2.39 16.70 -16.33
C VAL A 198 -2.68 17.24 -14.93
N ALA A 199 -1.67 17.33 -14.08
CA ALA A 199 -1.81 18.00 -12.79
C ALA A 199 -0.62 18.88 -12.45
N GLU A 200 -0.92 19.92 -11.69
CA GLU A 200 0.04 20.94 -11.24
C GLU A 200 0.05 20.99 -9.70
N CYS A 201 1.21 21.20 -9.11
CA CYS A 201 1.43 21.33 -7.67
C CYS A 201 1.90 22.75 -7.34
N LYS A 202 1.23 23.42 -6.41
CA LYS A 202 1.60 24.79 -6.03
C LYS A 202 1.41 25.07 -4.56
N PHE A 203 2.39 25.68 -3.91
CA PHE A 203 2.17 26.35 -2.64
C PHE A 203 1.23 27.54 -2.79
N TRP A 204 0.22 27.60 -1.93
CA TRP A 204 -0.65 28.76 -1.79
C TRP A 204 0.14 29.97 -1.27
N LYS A 205 0.18 31.02 -2.08
CA LYS A 205 0.74 32.34 -1.75
C LYS A 205 -0.31 33.45 -1.88
N GLY A 206 -1.59 33.09 -1.80
CA GLY A 206 -2.73 33.99 -1.97
C GLY A 206 -3.41 33.88 -3.34
N LYS A 207 -4.51 34.63 -3.51
CA LYS A 207 -5.39 34.56 -4.71
C LYS A 207 -4.69 34.67 -6.06
N LYS A 208 -3.64 35.51 -6.17
CA LYS A 208 -2.89 35.66 -7.42
C LYS A 208 -2.16 34.36 -7.80
N SER A 209 -1.64 33.62 -6.81
CA SER A 209 -0.97 32.35 -7.05
C SER A 209 -1.93 31.27 -7.53
N LEU A 210 -3.17 31.25 -7.04
CA LEU A 210 -4.22 30.34 -7.52
C LEU A 210 -4.53 30.61 -9.00
N LEU A 211 -4.86 31.85 -9.34
CA LEU A 211 -5.23 32.21 -10.72
C LEU A 211 -4.08 31.94 -11.69
N SER A 212 -2.85 32.33 -11.31
CA SER A 212 -1.65 32.03 -12.11
C SER A 212 -1.38 30.54 -12.27
N ALA A 213 -1.70 29.70 -11.28
CA ALA A 213 -1.55 28.25 -11.41
C ALA A 213 -2.61 27.64 -12.35
N ILE A 214 -3.82 28.21 -12.37
CA ILE A 214 -4.86 27.81 -13.33
C ILE A 214 -4.46 28.25 -14.75
N ASP A 215 -3.98 29.47 -14.93
CA ASP A 215 -3.43 29.95 -16.21
C ASP A 215 -2.32 29.03 -16.72
N GLN A 216 -1.39 28.67 -15.84
CA GLN A 216 -0.30 27.75 -16.13
C GLN A 216 -0.81 26.36 -16.54
N LEU A 217 -1.73 25.78 -15.76
CA LEU A 217 -2.32 24.47 -16.05
C LEU A 217 -3.03 24.48 -17.41
N LEU A 218 -3.88 25.48 -17.67
CA LEU A 218 -4.61 25.61 -18.94
C LEU A 218 -3.68 25.84 -20.14
N GLY A 219 -2.56 26.54 -19.95
CA GLY A 219 -1.57 26.81 -20.99
C GLY A 219 -0.82 25.57 -21.48
N TYR A 220 -0.84 24.46 -20.72
CA TYR A 220 -0.24 23.19 -21.14
C TYR A 220 -1.21 22.29 -21.91
N LEU A 221 -2.50 22.60 -21.89
CA LEU A 221 -3.54 21.74 -22.43
C LEU A 221 -3.74 21.98 -23.92
N THR A 222 -4.04 20.90 -24.60
CA THR A 222 -4.44 20.88 -26.00
C THR A 222 -5.93 20.59 -26.12
N HIS A 223 -6.50 20.75 -27.33
CA HIS A 223 -7.89 20.39 -27.59
C HIS A 223 -8.23 18.90 -27.29
N ARG A 224 -7.23 18.04 -27.11
CA ARG A 224 -7.41 16.62 -26.76
C ARG A 224 -7.59 16.40 -25.27
N ASP A 225 -7.04 17.29 -24.43
CA ASP A 225 -7.13 17.20 -22.98
C ASP A 225 -8.55 17.49 -22.49
N SER A 226 -8.95 16.91 -21.36
CA SER A 226 -10.29 17.17 -20.80
C SER A 226 -10.37 17.15 -19.27
N LYS A 227 -9.41 16.53 -18.59
CA LYS A 227 -9.47 16.28 -17.15
C LYS A 227 -8.11 16.50 -16.51
N THR A 228 -8.08 17.30 -15.46
CA THR A 228 -6.86 17.79 -14.84
C THR A 228 -7.04 17.99 -13.34
N ALA A 229 -5.94 18.14 -12.59
CA ALA A 229 -6.00 18.52 -11.18
C ALA A 229 -5.02 19.66 -10.85
N LEU A 230 -5.38 20.50 -9.89
CA LEU A 230 -4.51 21.50 -9.30
C LEU A 230 -4.42 21.21 -7.80
N MET A 231 -3.23 20.88 -7.33
CA MET A 231 -2.94 20.53 -5.94
C MET A 231 -2.29 21.73 -5.26
N MET A 232 -3.04 22.35 -4.34
CA MET A 232 -2.64 23.52 -3.59
C MET A 232 -2.14 23.13 -2.20
N PHE A 233 -0.86 23.38 -1.93
CA PHE A 233 -0.23 23.14 -0.64
C PHE A 233 -0.35 24.40 0.24
N VAL A 234 -1.02 24.29 1.37
CA VAL A 234 -1.36 25.41 2.25
C VAL A 234 -0.48 25.34 3.49
N ASN A 235 0.32 26.37 3.75
CA ASN A 235 1.19 26.44 4.93
C ASN A 235 0.70 27.44 5.99
N GLN A 236 -0.43 28.09 5.73
CA GLN A 236 -1.11 28.99 6.64
C GLN A 236 -1.99 28.18 7.60
N ASN A 237 -2.02 28.59 8.88
CA ASN A 237 -2.73 27.87 9.94
C ASN A 237 -4.23 27.67 9.67
N GLU A 238 -4.86 28.60 8.94
CA GLU A 238 -6.30 28.63 8.68
C GLU A 238 -6.63 28.15 7.26
N ILE A 239 -6.51 26.84 6.98
CA ILE A 239 -6.82 26.26 5.66
C ILE A 239 -8.27 26.54 5.23
N THR A 240 -9.23 26.54 6.15
CA THR A 240 -10.64 26.82 5.84
C THR A 240 -10.81 28.20 5.20
N SER A 241 -10.15 29.21 5.75
CA SER A 241 -10.18 30.58 5.20
C SER A 241 -9.53 30.66 3.82
N VAL A 242 -8.48 29.86 3.58
CA VAL A 242 -7.84 29.72 2.27
C VAL A 242 -8.79 29.09 1.25
N MET A 243 -9.47 28.01 1.61
CA MET A 243 -10.45 27.33 0.74
C MET A 243 -11.61 28.25 0.39
N GLU A 244 -12.19 28.96 1.35
CA GLU A 244 -13.28 29.93 1.09
C GLU A 244 -12.83 31.07 0.17
N THR A 245 -11.63 31.59 0.40
CA THR A 245 -11.03 32.60 -0.50
C THR A 245 -10.85 32.04 -1.90
N ALA A 246 -10.35 30.81 -2.04
CA ALA A 246 -10.16 30.18 -3.34
C ALA A 246 -11.48 29.94 -4.07
N LYS A 247 -12.50 29.41 -3.39
CA LYS A 247 -13.87 29.22 -3.94
C LYS A 247 -14.47 30.51 -4.48
N LYS A 248 -14.16 31.66 -3.87
CA LYS A 248 -14.61 32.98 -4.33
C LYS A 248 -13.79 33.49 -5.52
N GLU A 249 -12.47 33.42 -5.44
CA GLU A 249 -11.58 34.02 -6.43
C GLU A 249 -11.50 33.21 -7.73
N ILE A 250 -11.63 31.87 -7.67
CA ILE A 250 -11.59 31.00 -8.85
C ILE A 250 -12.67 31.35 -9.88
N LYS A 251 -13.84 31.79 -9.41
CA LYS A 251 -14.97 32.20 -10.27
C LYS A 251 -14.69 33.45 -11.10
N LYS A 252 -13.64 34.21 -10.76
CA LYS A 252 -13.23 35.43 -11.47
C LYS A 252 -12.23 35.18 -12.59
N HIS A 253 -11.76 33.94 -12.73
CA HIS A 253 -10.84 33.58 -13.80
C HIS A 253 -11.52 33.72 -15.17
N ALA A 254 -10.83 34.25 -16.18
CA ALA A 254 -11.42 34.53 -17.50
C ALA A 254 -12.03 33.28 -18.17
N ASN A 255 -11.37 32.14 -18.01
CA ASN A 255 -11.79 30.84 -18.52
C ASN A 255 -12.76 30.06 -17.62
N PHE A 256 -13.19 30.61 -16.48
CA PHE A 256 -14.11 29.92 -15.59
C PHE A 256 -15.46 29.70 -16.28
N LYS A 257 -15.95 28.45 -16.28
CA LYS A 257 -17.26 28.12 -16.84
C LYS A 257 -18.30 27.90 -15.74
N ARG A 258 -18.06 26.93 -14.85
CA ARG A 258 -18.97 26.64 -13.73
C ARG A 258 -18.32 25.82 -12.62
N PHE A 259 -18.94 25.85 -11.46
CA PHE A 259 -18.71 24.87 -10.40
C PHE A 259 -19.48 23.58 -10.71
N VAL A 260 -18.89 22.42 -10.40
CA VAL A 260 -19.49 21.10 -10.63
C VAL A 260 -19.98 20.53 -9.31
N ASN A 261 -19.08 20.23 -8.38
CA ASN A 261 -19.40 19.65 -7.07
C ASN A 261 -18.20 19.74 -6.10
N GLU A 262 -18.45 19.48 -4.82
CA GLU A 262 -17.42 19.18 -3.83
C GLU A 262 -17.17 17.67 -3.87
N SER A 263 -15.97 17.24 -4.30
CA SER A 263 -15.63 15.81 -4.41
C SER A 263 -15.29 15.22 -3.03
N TYR A 264 -14.57 15.99 -2.22
CA TYR A 264 -14.15 15.66 -0.85
C TYR A 264 -14.09 16.94 0.00
N GLU A 265 -13.80 16.81 1.30
CA GLU A 265 -13.76 17.95 2.26
C GLU A 265 -12.85 19.11 1.79
N SER A 266 -11.69 18.79 1.22
CA SER A 266 -10.73 19.78 0.68
C SER A 266 -10.55 19.68 -0.84
N SER A 267 -11.54 19.15 -1.58
CA SER A 267 -11.45 18.90 -3.02
C SER A 267 -12.70 19.38 -3.76
N PHE A 268 -12.52 20.24 -4.76
CA PHE A 268 -13.60 20.91 -5.47
C PHE A 268 -13.43 20.78 -6.98
N SER A 269 -14.48 20.35 -7.66
CA SER A 269 -14.49 20.15 -9.11
C SER A 269 -15.07 21.37 -9.83
N TYR A 270 -14.36 21.85 -10.85
CA TYR A 270 -14.75 22.99 -11.66
C TYR A 270 -14.61 22.67 -13.15
N GLU A 271 -15.38 23.38 -13.97
CA GLU A 271 -15.23 23.39 -15.42
C GLU A 271 -14.68 24.74 -15.88
N PHE A 272 -13.72 24.66 -16.80
CA PHE A 272 -13.09 25.79 -17.48
C PHE A 272 -13.19 25.61 -18.99
N THR A 273 -13.03 26.71 -19.73
CA THR A 273 -12.81 26.67 -21.19
C THR A 273 -11.34 26.71 -21.52
N LEU A 274 -10.93 26.14 -22.64
CA LEU A 274 -9.55 26.30 -23.11
C LEU A 274 -9.36 27.76 -23.62
N PRO A 275 -8.22 28.43 -23.33
CA PRO A 275 -7.98 29.80 -23.81
C PRO A 275 -8.10 29.97 -25.33
N GLU A 276 -7.65 28.98 -26.10
CA GLU A 276 -7.67 29.00 -27.57
C GLU A 276 -8.95 28.41 -28.17
N ASP A 277 -9.79 27.74 -27.37
CA ASP A 277 -11.04 27.12 -27.81
C ASP A 277 -12.12 27.20 -26.71
N SER A 278 -13.00 28.20 -26.85
CA SER A 278 -14.09 28.45 -25.89
C SER A 278 -15.16 27.36 -25.87
N LYS A 279 -15.25 26.50 -26.90
CA LYS A 279 -16.17 25.36 -26.93
C LYS A 279 -15.61 24.15 -26.20
N LYS A 280 -14.28 24.06 -26.08
CA LYS A 280 -13.62 22.98 -25.37
C LYS A 280 -13.73 23.20 -23.86
N VAL A 281 -14.31 22.21 -23.18
CA VAL A 281 -14.44 22.20 -21.71
C VAL A 281 -13.35 21.33 -21.10
N ILE A 282 -12.70 21.86 -20.08
CA ILE A 282 -11.69 21.20 -19.26
C ILE A 282 -12.23 21.11 -17.83
N GLN A 283 -12.18 19.92 -17.25
CA GLN A 283 -12.44 19.72 -15.83
C GLN A 283 -11.14 19.89 -15.04
N ILE A 284 -11.17 20.73 -14.01
CA ILE A 284 -10.08 20.93 -13.06
C ILE A 284 -10.59 20.52 -11.67
N GLU A 285 -9.95 19.53 -11.07
CA GLU A 285 -10.13 19.23 -9.65
C GLU A 285 -9.13 20.06 -8.84
N LEU A 286 -9.63 21.00 -8.03
CA LEU A 286 -8.84 21.81 -7.12
C LEU A 286 -8.79 21.13 -5.74
N MET A 287 -7.60 20.68 -5.34
CA MET A 287 -7.37 19.98 -4.07
C MET A 287 -6.51 20.82 -3.14
N PHE A 288 -6.86 20.90 -1.86
CA PHE A 288 -6.06 21.58 -0.84
C PHE A 288 -5.50 20.59 0.16
N PHE A 289 -4.22 20.75 0.49
CA PHE A 289 -3.54 19.97 1.51
C PHE A 289 -2.86 20.88 2.54
N HIS A 290 -3.12 20.64 3.82
CA HIS A 290 -2.61 21.46 4.92
C HIS A 290 -1.22 21.00 5.39
N PHE A 291 -0.19 21.75 5.01
CA PHE A 291 1.21 21.54 5.36
C PHE A 291 1.74 22.71 6.22
N PRO A 292 1.28 22.84 7.48
CA PRO A 292 1.66 23.94 8.37
C PRO A 292 3.16 23.90 8.70
N LYS A 293 3.79 25.07 8.90
CA LYS A 293 5.23 25.14 9.21
C LYS A 293 5.58 24.57 10.58
#